data_AF-A0A6N4QQ76-F1
#
_entry.id   AF-A0A6N4QQ76-F1
#
_cell.length_a   1.000
_cell.length_b   1.000
_cell.length_c   1.000
_cell.angle_alpha   90.00
_cell.angle_beta   90.00
_cell.angle_gamma   90.00
#
_symmetry.space_group_name_H-M   'P 1'
#
loop_
_entity.id
_entity.type
_entity.pdbx_description
1 polymer ?
#
loop_
_entity_poly.entity_id
_entity_poly.type
_entity_poly.pdbx_seq_one_letter_code
_entity_poly.pdbx_strand_id
1 'polypeptide(L)'
;MSRVLKIGSRKSALARLQTYLVLGALREKYPDLIIELHFREASGDQDLQTPLWKMGSRGVFTQDLTKDLVDEKVDLVIHSWKDLDLEGHPGTTIFGVLDRADQRDVLLWKKSSLDKNSPEELKIQTSSPRREYNLKKFLVQSLPSRYKNSSLAFLPVRGNIQTRIRKWRESDADGLVLAKAALDRLLSVNFPNSDELEYQEIRKFLKETLADSVFQIFPLSLNPSAPAQGAIAAEARSNDSWTINLIRALSKPQVVQAVEEERRILKKFGGGCHQKIGVSILYRPFGKVLYQRGLTDSGETLEIEEQFSETIAPPAESVFKAYPVPGEAVKQKRVPLSSEEGFVLSADGKEDRKILPKELVLKDWLVTRGNAYPNIDPALEHKGLVWTSGLKTWVQLAERDIWVHGSLDALGEEELPKGILFGKPLDFVKCTHVGSTEVASGLERVLTYQTQPMEDHPDLSEKTHLFWMSASQFDKALSLYPQIRNRFHACGPGITSSHIRNVLGESANLSVFIHYESWLESLGLKEFKGNDLGNQTKKNQA
;
A
#
# COMPACT_ATOMS: atom_id res chain seq x y z
N MET A 1 -32.40 -20.58 28.96
CA MET A 1 -32.21 -20.35 27.51
C MET A 1 -30.85 -19.71 27.33
N SER A 2 -30.05 -20.16 26.36
CA SER A 2 -28.80 -19.48 26.01
C SER A 2 -29.09 -18.06 25.53
N ARG A 3 -28.29 -17.08 25.96
CA ARG A 3 -28.44 -15.68 25.53
C ARG A 3 -28.15 -15.59 24.03
N VAL A 4 -29.03 -14.95 23.28
CA VAL A 4 -28.86 -14.66 21.85
C VAL A 4 -28.05 -13.38 21.69
N LEU A 5 -27.02 -13.39 20.82
CA LEU A 5 -26.28 -12.20 20.45
C LEU A 5 -26.93 -11.53 19.24
N LYS A 6 -27.45 -10.31 19.40
CA LYS A 6 -28.04 -9.53 18.31
C LYS A 6 -27.01 -8.59 17.69
N ILE A 7 -26.72 -8.76 16.40
CA ILE A 7 -25.73 -7.96 15.67
C ILE A 7 -26.42 -7.04 14.66
N GLY A 8 -26.26 -5.73 14.84
CA GLY A 8 -26.70 -4.69 13.92
C GLY A 8 -25.67 -4.35 12.85
N SER A 9 -26.13 -4.00 11.64
CA SER A 9 -25.29 -3.41 10.60
C SER A 9 -26.12 -2.68 9.54
N ARG A 10 -25.44 -1.96 8.64
CA ARG A 10 -26.09 -1.36 7.46
C ARG A 10 -26.55 -2.43 6.49
N LYS A 11 -27.66 -2.17 5.79
CA LYS A 11 -28.26 -3.06 4.79
C LYS A 11 -27.44 -3.21 3.50
N SER A 12 -26.51 -2.29 3.22
CA SER A 12 -25.69 -2.36 2.00
C SER A 12 -24.92 -3.70 1.90
N ALA A 13 -24.75 -4.23 0.68
CA ALA A 13 -24.09 -5.52 0.46
C ALA A 13 -22.68 -5.59 1.09
N LEU A 14 -21.88 -4.52 1.02
CA LEU A 14 -20.55 -4.51 1.63
C LEU A 14 -20.63 -4.57 3.17
N ALA A 15 -21.59 -3.88 3.79
CA ALA A 15 -21.75 -3.90 5.25
C ALA A 15 -22.27 -5.25 5.77
N ARG A 16 -23.21 -5.86 5.04
CA ARG A 16 -23.65 -7.25 5.31
C ARG A 16 -22.49 -8.23 5.19
N LEU A 17 -21.70 -8.14 4.11
CA LEU A 17 -20.50 -8.95 3.93
C LEU A 17 -19.50 -8.79 5.08
N GLN A 18 -19.22 -7.56 5.51
CA GLN A 18 -18.35 -7.30 6.67
C GLN A 18 -18.90 -7.94 7.95
N THR A 19 -20.21 -7.92 8.13
CA THR A 19 -20.90 -8.59 9.24
C THR A 19 -20.76 -10.10 9.14
N TYR A 20 -20.89 -10.68 7.94
CA TYR A 20 -20.68 -12.10 7.71
C TYR A 20 -19.25 -12.55 7.96
N LEU A 21 -18.24 -11.72 7.67
CA LEU A 21 -16.85 -12.01 8.05
C LEU A 21 -16.69 -12.12 9.58
N VAL A 22 -17.28 -11.19 10.33
CA VAL A 22 -17.26 -11.25 11.80
C VAL A 22 -18.07 -12.43 12.31
N LEU A 23 -19.20 -12.74 11.69
CA LEU A 23 -20.02 -13.92 11.99
C LEU A 23 -19.23 -15.22 11.82
N GLY A 24 -18.44 -15.34 10.74
CA GLY A 24 -17.58 -16.50 10.50
C GLY A 24 -16.57 -16.67 11.64
N ALA A 25 -15.87 -15.60 12.02
CA ALA A 25 -14.91 -15.62 13.12
C ALA A 25 -15.56 -15.93 14.48
N LEU A 26 -16.77 -15.40 14.74
CA LEU A 26 -17.53 -15.71 15.95
C LEU A 26 -17.94 -17.18 16.01
N ARG A 27 -18.45 -17.75 14.91
CA ARG A 27 -18.88 -19.15 14.84
C ARG A 27 -17.72 -20.14 14.96
N GLU A 28 -16.56 -19.80 14.40
CA GLU A 28 -15.35 -20.62 14.57
C GLU A 28 -14.93 -20.69 16.04
N LYS A 29 -15.02 -19.58 16.77
CA LYS A 29 -14.61 -19.49 18.17
C LYS A 29 -15.68 -19.95 19.17
N TYR A 30 -16.95 -19.75 18.84
CA TYR A 30 -18.11 -20.06 19.69
C TYR A 30 -19.19 -20.78 18.87
N PRO A 31 -19.03 -22.10 18.59
CA PRO A 31 -19.94 -22.83 17.72
C PRO A 31 -21.40 -22.87 18.21
N ASP A 32 -21.60 -22.87 19.53
CA ASP A 32 -22.93 -22.94 20.16
C ASP A 32 -23.59 -21.58 20.38
N LEU A 33 -22.93 -20.48 19.99
CA LEU A 33 -23.47 -19.13 20.16
C LEU A 33 -24.62 -18.88 19.17
N ILE A 34 -25.79 -18.57 19.70
CA ILE A 34 -26.96 -18.19 18.89
C ILE A 34 -26.81 -16.71 18.51
N ILE A 35 -26.85 -16.42 17.21
CA ILE A 35 -26.64 -15.08 16.66
C ILE A 35 -27.82 -14.69 15.77
N GLU A 36 -28.37 -13.50 16.01
CA GLU A 36 -29.38 -12.85 15.16
C GLU A 36 -28.80 -11.63 14.47
N LEU A 37 -29.09 -11.45 13.18
CA LEU A 37 -28.57 -10.33 12.38
C LEU A 37 -29.69 -9.33 12.08
N HIS A 38 -29.44 -8.06 12.35
CA HIS A 38 -30.37 -6.95 12.12
C HIS A 38 -29.77 -5.95 11.13
N PHE A 39 -30.33 -5.89 9.92
CA PHE A 39 -29.87 -4.98 8.87
C PHE A 39 -30.86 -3.86 8.63
N ARG A 40 -30.38 -2.60 8.62
CA ARG A 40 -31.22 -1.42 8.36
C ARG A 40 -30.56 -0.41 7.42
N GLU A 41 -31.39 0.44 6.82
CA GLU A 41 -30.92 1.61 6.08
C GLU A 41 -30.56 2.71 7.07
N ALA A 42 -29.39 3.33 6.87
CA ALA A 42 -28.96 4.50 7.64
C ALA A 42 -29.43 5.77 6.94
N SER A 43 -29.66 6.85 7.68
CA SER A 43 -30.13 8.13 7.13
C SER A 43 -29.20 8.67 6.03
N GLY A 44 -27.88 8.49 6.17
CA GLY A 44 -26.90 8.86 5.15
C GLY A 44 -26.95 8.06 3.84
N ASP A 45 -27.67 6.93 3.81
CA ASP A 45 -27.90 6.15 2.59
C ASP A 45 -29.09 6.66 1.75
N GLN A 46 -29.94 7.52 2.34
CA GLN A 46 -31.14 8.05 1.68
C GLN A 46 -30.87 9.34 0.89
N ASP A 47 -29.97 10.21 1.37
CA ASP A 47 -29.60 11.44 0.66
C ASP A 47 -28.36 11.23 -0.24
N LEU A 48 -28.61 11.06 -1.53
CA LEU A 48 -27.58 10.90 -2.55
C LEU A 48 -27.17 12.22 -3.24
N GLN A 49 -27.83 13.33 -2.93
CA GLN A 49 -27.68 14.62 -3.61
C GLN A 49 -26.72 15.55 -2.86
N THR A 50 -26.77 15.55 -1.53
CA THR A 50 -25.89 16.41 -0.73
C THR A 50 -24.46 15.84 -0.68
N PRO A 51 -23.41 16.64 -1.00
CA PRO A 51 -22.03 16.23 -0.79
C PRO A 51 -21.76 15.85 0.67
N LEU A 52 -20.93 14.82 0.91
CA LEU A 52 -20.72 14.22 2.25
C LEU A 52 -20.22 15.24 3.27
N TRP A 53 -19.43 16.21 2.80
CA TRP A 53 -18.89 17.30 3.60
C TRP A 53 -19.88 18.45 3.86
N LYS A 54 -21.00 18.51 3.12
CA LYS A 54 -22.10 19.48 3.33
C LYS A 54 -23.22 18.94 4.22
N MET A 55 -23.25 17.63 4.49
CA MET A 55 -24.19 17.02 5.41
C MET A 55 -23.76 17.38 6.84
N GLY A 56 -24.46 18.33 7.47
CA GLY A 56 -24.03 19.04 8.69
C GLY A 56 -23.90 18.23 9.99
N SER A 57 -24.00 16.90 9.99
CA SER A 57 -23.81 16.07 11.18
C SER A 57 -22.60 15.13 11.03
N ARG A 58 -21.64 15.25 11.96
CA ARG A 58 -20.54 14.27 12.10
C ARG A 58 -21.16 12.88 12.36
N GLY A 59 -20.81 11.87 11.57
CA GLY A 59 -21.30 10.49 11.78
C GLY A 59 -22.66 10.14 11.15
N VAL A 60 -23.08 10.78 10.05
CA VAL A 60 -24.38 10.55 9.35
C VAL A 60 -24.74 9.05 9.12
N PHE A 61 -23.75 8.17 9.03
CA PHE A 61 -23.97 6.73 8.79
C PHE A 61 -24.01 5.88 10.06
N THR A 62 -23.51 6.37 11.19
CA THR A 62 -23.26 5.56 12.40
C THR A 62 -24.16 5.90 13.55
N GLN A 63 -24.62 7.16 13.66
CA GLN A 63 -25.48 7.60 14.77
C GLN A 63 -26.76 6.75 14.92
N ASP A 64 -27.41 6.37 13.81
CA ASP A 64 -28.62 5.56 13.83
C ASP A 64 -28.37 4.15 14.40
N LEU A 65 -27.21 3.57 14.10
CA LEU A 65 -26.86 2.23 14.55
C LEU A 65 -26.36 2.24 15.99
N THR A 66 -25.55 3.24 16.36
CA THR A 66 -25.13 3.43 17.75
C THR A 66 -26.35 3.71 18.64
N LYS A 67 -27.37 4.41 18.12
CA LYS A 67 -28.65 4.56 18.83
C LYS A 67 -29.34 3.22 19.07
N ASP A 68 -29.37 2.30 18.11
CA ASP A 68 -29.96 0.97 18.32
C ASP A 68 -29.20 0.15 19.35
N LEU A 69 -27.88 0.33 19.44
CA LEU A 69 -27.03 -0.28 20.46
C LEU A 69 -27.35 0.28 21.86
N VAL A 70 -27.50 1.60 21.99
CA VAL A 70 -27.83 2.29 23.25
C VAL A 70 -29.27 2.01 23.68
N ASP A 71 -30.22 1.97 22.74
CA ASP A 71 -31.63 1.62 22.97
C ASP A 71 -31.84 0.10 23.21
N GLU A 72 -30.75 -0.69 23.34
CA GLU A 72 -30.76 -2.15 23.59
C GLU A 72 -31.52 -2.99 22.55
N LYS A 73 -31.69 -2.49 21.33
CA LYS A 73 -32.30 -3.23 20.22
C LYS A 73 -31.36 -4.30 19.65
N VAL A 74 -30.06 -4.02 19.69
CA VAL A 74 -28.97 -4.92 19.30
C VAL A 74 -27.90 -4.91 20.39
N ASP A 75 -27.10 -5.96 20.48
CA ASP A 75 -26.00 -6.07 21.46
C ASP A 75 -24.66 -5.57 20.91
N LEU A 76 -24.50 -5.62 19.60
CA LEU A 76 -23.27 -5.32 18.88
C LEU A 76 -23.58 -4.66 17.54
N VAL A 77 -22.74 -3.75 17.07
CA VAL A 77 -22.84 -3.19 15.71
C VAL A 77 -21.53 -3.36 14.95
N ILE A 78 -21.58 -3.80 13.70
CA ILE A 78 -20.40 -3.94 12.84
C ILE A 78 -20.27 -2.77 11.86
N HIS A 79 -19.08 -2.18 11.80
CA HIS A 79 -18.79 -1.01 10.98
C HIS A 79 -17.54 -1.19 10.13
N SER A 80 -17.51 -0.50 8.98
CA SER A 80 -16.24 -0.03 8.43
C SER A 80 -15.67 1.01 9.38
N TRP A 81 -14.50 0.77 9.96
CA TRP A 81 -14.00 1.62 11.05
C TRP A 81 -13.73 3.06 10.61
N LYS A 82 -13.34 3.27 9.35
CA LYS A 82 -13.17 4.62 8.80
C LYS A 82 -14.44 5.48 8.80
N ASP A 83 -15.62 4.87 8.92
CA ASP A 83 -16.91 5.58 8.92
C ASP A 83 -17.33 5.97 10.36
N LEU A 84 -16.65 5.46 11.39
CA LEU A 84 -16.93 5.79 12.80
C LEU A 84 -16.36 7.17 13.18
N ASP A 85 -17.14 7.93 13.96
CA ASP A 85 -16.73 9.23 14.50
C ASP A 85 -15.46 9.10 15.34
N LEU A 86 -14.55 10.07 15.23
CA LEU A 86 -13.26 10.11 15.91
C LEU A 86 -13.39 10.20 17.44
N GLU A 87 -14.44 10.85 17.93
CA GLU A 87 -14.71 10.99 19.37
C GLU A 87 -15.31 9.73 20.01
N GLY A 88 -15.78 8.77 19.19
CA GLY A 88 -16.58 7.64 19.67
C GLY A 88 -17.93 8.10 20.24
N HIS A 89 -18.65 7.17 20.87
CA HIS A 89 -19.93 7.47 21.52
C HIS A 89 -19.84 7.14 23.02
N PRO A 90 -20.21 8.08 23.92
CA PRO A 90 -20.24 7.78 25.35
C PRO A 90 -21.11 6.56 25.67
N GLY A 91 -20.61 5.69 26.54
CA GLY A 91 -21.31 4.44 26.89
C GLY A 91 -21.12 3.29 25.90
N THR A 92 -20.34 3.48 24.83
CA THR A 92 -19.93 2.40 23.93
C THR A 92 -18.42 2.19 23.95
N THR A 93 -18.00 1.01 23.50
CA THR A 93 -16.60 0.62 23.31
C THR A 93 -16.44 0.01 21.93
N ILE A 94 -15.37 0.38 21.22
CA ILE A 94 -15.06 -0.08 19.87
C ILE A 94 -13.91 -1.08 19.92
N PHE A 95 -14.03 -2.17 19.16
CA PHE A 95 -13.02 -3.22 19.03
C PHE A 95 -12.66 -3.44 17.57
N GLY A 96 -11.37 -3.60 17.27
CA GLY A 96 -10.90 -4.07 15.96
C GLY A 96 -10.94 -5.59 15.90
N VAL A 97 -11.83 -6.17 15.10
CA VAL A 97 -12.24 -7.59 15.23
C VAL A 97 -11.69 -8.54 14.16
N LEU A 98 -11.01 -8.01 13.15
CA LEU A 98 -10.49 -8.78 12.02
C LEU A 98 -9.14 -8.21 11.58
N ASP A 99 -8.36 -9.03 10.87
CA ASP A 99 -7.14 -8.54 10.23
C ASP A 99 -7.47 -7.42 9.24
N ARG A 100 -6.59 -6.42 9.17
CA ARG A 100 -6.83 -5.25 8.34
C ARG A 100 -6.65 -5.62 6.87
N ALA A 101 -7.67 -5.37 6.06
CA ALA A 101 -7.55 -5.50 4.61
C ALA A 101 -6.64 -4.38 4.06
N ASP A 102 -6.15 -4.57 2.83
CA ASP A 102 -5.29 -3.60 2.15
C ASP A 102 -5.91 -2.19 2.15
N GLN A 103 -5.23 -1.25 2.80
CA GLN A 103 -5.75 0.09 3.05
C GLN A 103 -5.60 1.02 1.84
N ARG A 104 -4.88 0.61 0.79
CA ARG A 104 -4.64 1.42 -0.42
C ARG A 104 -5.93 1.71 -1.17
N ASP A 105 -5.91 2.82 -1.90
CA ASP A 105 -6.93 3.11 -2.90
C ASP A 105 -6.51 2.52 -4.25
N VAL A 106 -7.52 2.20 -5.06
CA VAL A 106 -7.38 1.77 -6.45
C VAL A 106 -8.12 2.75 -7.35
N LEU A 107 -7.48 3.15 -8.46
CA LEU A 107 -8.12 3.86 -9.55
C LEU A 107 -8.36 2.88 -10.69
N LEU A 108 -9.63 2.72 -11.06
CA LEU A 108 -10.04 2.00 -12.26
C LEU A 108 -10.11 2.99 -13.41
N TRP A 109 -9.59 2.61 -14.57
CA TRP A 109 -9.62 3.35 -15.82
C TRP A 109 -10.39 2.53 -16.85
N LYS A 110 -11.19 3.18 -17.69
CA LYS A 110 -11.80 2.51 -18.84
C LYS A 110 -10.70 2.18 -19.84
N LYS A 111 -10.71 0.99 -20.44
CA LYS A 111 -9.77 0.69 -21.53
C LYS A 111 -9.85 1.70 -22.67
N SER A 112 -11.06 2.12 -23.03
CA SER A 112 -11.30 3.16 -24.04
C SER A 112 -10.71 4.53 -23.70
N SER A 113 -10.45 4.81 -22.41
CA SER A 113 -9.75 6.04 -22.00
C SER A 113 -8.24 5.94 -22.24
N LEU A 114 -7.68 4.74 -22.35
CA LEU A 114 -6.26 4.52 -22.62
C LEU A 114 -5.91 4.69 -24.11
N ASP A 115 -6.88 4.48 -25.00
CA ASP A 115 -6.68 4.68 -26.44
C ASP A 115 -6.59 6.17 -26.83
N LYS A 116 -6.89 7.08 -25.89
CA LYS A 116 -6.75 8.52 -26.09
C LYS A 116 -5.27 8.90 -26.20
N ASN A 117 -4.87 9.43 -27.34
CA ASN A 117 -3.56 10.05 -27.52
C ASN A 117 -3.58 11.48 -26.98
N SER A 118 -2.86 11.71 -25.88
CA SER A 118 -2.65 13.04 -25.28
C SER A 118 -3.93 13.86 -25.09
N PRO A 119 -4.92 13.35 -24.32
CA PRO A 119 -6.14 14.10 -24.07
C PRO A 119 -5.86 15.41 -23.32
N GLU A 120 -6.61 16.48 -23.62
CA GLU A 120 -6.48 17.75 -22.92
C GLU A 120 -6.85 17.64 -21.43
N GLU A 121 -7.82 16.78 -21.10
CA GLU A 121 -8.35 16.59 -19.76
C GLU A 121 -8.65 15.10 -19.50
N LEU A 122 -8.35 14.64 -18.27
CA LEU A 122 -8.75 13.34 -17.74
C LEU A 122 -9.75 13.54 -16.60
N LYS A 123 -10.93 12.93 -16.72
CA LYS A 123 -12.04 13.06 -15.78
C LYS A 123 -12.08 11.87 -14.82
N ILE A 124 -11.91 12.12 -13.52
CA ILE A 124 -11.79 11.08 -12.49
C ILE A 124 -12.90 11.24 -11.45
N GLN A 125 -13.67 10.18 -11.23
CA GLN A 125 -14.76 10.18 -10.25
C GLN A 125 -14.28 9.83 -8.84
N THR A 126 -14.50 10.76 -7.90
CA THR A 126 -14.33 10.58 -6.45
C THR A 126 -15.07 11.71 -5.71
N SER A 127 -15.64 11.39 -4.54
CA SER A 127 -16.20 12.42 -3.62
C SER A 127 -15.34 12.61 -2.37
N SER A 128 -14.10 12.13 -2.37
CA SER A 128 -13.17 12.28 -1.24
C SER A 128 -12.18 13.41 -1.53
N PRO A 129 -12.20 14.51 -0.75
CA PRO A 129 -11.25 15.61 -0.90
C PRO A 129 -9.79 15.16 -0.70
N ARG A 130 -9.54 14.20 0.20
CA ARG A 130 -8.23 13.54 0.37
C ARG A 130 -7.71 12.93 -0.93
N ARG A 131 -8.54 12.13 -1.60
CA ARG A 131 -8.15 11.45 -2.85
C ARG A 131 -7.88 12.47 -3.94
N GLU A 132 -8.76 13.45 -4.09
CA GLU A 132 -8.58 14.53 -5.06
C GLU A 132 -7.24 15.25 -4.85
N TYR A 133 -6.96 15.69 -3.63
CA TYR A 133 -5.74 16.42 -3.31
C TYR A 133 -4.47 15.58 -3.56
N ASN A 134 -4.40 14.39 -2.96
CA ASN A 134 -3.21 13.54 -3.05
C ASN A 134 -2.96 13.00 -4.47
N LEU A 135 -4.02 12.56 -5.17
CA LEU A 135 -3.88 12.01 -6.51
C LEU A 135 -3.57 13.07 -7.56
N LYS A 136 -4.04 14.31 -7.39
CA LYS A 136 -3.77 15.39 -8.34
C LYS A 136 -2.27 15.61 -8.54
N LYS A 137 -1.47 15.57 -7.46
CA LYS A 137 0.00 15.73 -7.53
C LYS A 137 0.66 14.48 -8.13
N PHE A 138 0.22 13.29 -7.74
CA PHE A 138 0.87 12.04 -8.15
C PHE A 138 0.58 11.62 -9.59
N LEU A 139 -0.68 11.71 -10.02
CA LEU A 139 -1.09 11.17 -11.32
C LEU A 139 -0.31 11.77 -12.49
N VAL A 140 0.01 13.05 -12.42
CA VAL A 140 0.84 13.78 -13.41
C VAL A 140 2.21 13.12 -13.62
N GLN A 141 2.78 12.48 -12.60
CA GLN A 141 4.10 11.83 -12.66
C GLN A 141 4.03 10.32 -12.88
N SER A 142 2.91 9.70 -12.53
CA SER A 142 2.74 8.24 -12.50
C SER A 142 2.08 7.65 -13.74
N LEU A 143 1.42 8.49 -14.53
CA LEU A 143 0.78 8.10 -15.78
C LEU A 143 1.79 8.09 -16.93
N PRO A 144 1.59 7.23 -17.94
CA PRO A 144 2.40 7.23 -19.16
C PRO A 144 2.64 8.63 -19.73
N SER A 145 3.81 8.86 -20.32
CA SER A 145 4.25 10.17 -20.84
C SER A 145 3.22 10.85 -21.73
N ARG A 146 2.44 10.09 -22.50
CA ARG A 146 1.34 10.63 -23.32
C ARG A 146 0.27 11.39 -22.53
N TYR A 147 0.08 11.15 -21.24
CA TYR A 147 -0.90 11.85 -20.40
C TYR A 147 -0.30 12.97 -19.55
N LYS A 148 1.01 13.21 -19.64
CA LYS A 148 1.73 14.13 -18.74
C LYS A 148 1.24 15.59 -18.84
N ASN A 149 0.72 15.97 -20.00
CA ASN A 149 0.18 17.31 -20.26
C ASN A 149 -1.34 17.39 -20.07
N SER A 150 -2.00 16.28 -19.73
CA SER A 150 -3.44 16.27 -19.47
C SER A 150 -3.75 16.97 -18.16
N SER A 151 -4.71 17.88 -18.18
CA SER A 151 -5.31 18.41 -16.96
C SER A 151 -6.14 17.32 -16.25
N LEU A 152 -6.31 17.43 -14.93
CA LEU A 152 -7.08 16.47 -14.12
C LEU A 152 -8.34 17.14 -13.58
N ALA A 153 -9.51 16.62 -13.94
CA ALA A 153 -10.80 17.04 -13.41
C ALA A 153 -11.38 15.96 -12.49
N PHE A 154 -11.67 16.32 -11.25
CA PHE A 154 -12.29 15.41 -10.29
C PHE A 154 -13.79 15.66 -10.19
N LEU A 155 -14.58 14.62 -10.49
CA LEU A 155 -16.04 14.67 -10.52
C LEU A 155 -16.63 13.92 -9.32
N PRO A 156 -17.65 14.47 -8.64
CA PRO A 156 -18.26 13.79 -7.51
C PRO A 156 -19.02 12.53 -7.95
N VAL A 157 -18.95 11.48 -7.12
CA VAL A 157 -19.76 10.26 -7.31
C VAL A 157 -20.23 9.71 -5.96
N ARG A 158 -21.53 9.43 -5.86
CA ARG A 158 -22.20 8.99 -4.62
C ARG A 158 -22.96 7.68 -4.83
N GLY A 159 -23.20 6.97 -3.72
CA GLY A 159 -23.84 5.66 -3.67
C GLY A 159 -22.92 4.58 -3.10
N ASN A 160 -23.42 3.34 -3.04
CA ASN A 160 -22.60 2.16 -2.75
C ASN A 160 -21.63 1.85 -3.91
N ILE A 161 -20.77 0.85 -3.75
CA ILE A 161 -19.71 0.52 -4.72
C ILE A 161 -20.30 0.23 -6.10
N GLN A 162 -21.33 -0.60 -6.17
CA GLN A 162 -21.97 -1.01 -7.42
C GLN A 162 -22.61 0.17 -8.15
N THR A 163 -23.29 1.04 -7.42
CA THR A 163 -23.90 2.26 -7.98
C THR A 163 -22.84 3.22 -8.50
N ARG A 164 -21.71 3.39 -7.80
CA ARG A 164 -20.61 4.24 -8.27
C ARG A 164 -19.99 3.68 -9.55
N ILE A 165 -19.78 2.37 -9.63
CA ILE A 165 -19.24 1.72 -10.83
C ILE A 165 -20.20 1.88 -12.02
N ARG A 166 -21.51 1.68 -11.82
CA ARG A 166 -22.51 1.90 -12.89
C ARG A 166 -22.49 3.34 -13.41
N LYS A 167 -22.56 4.33 -12.50
CA LYS A 167 -22.46 5.76 -12.84
C LYS A 167 -21.18 6.07 -13.60
N TRP A 168 -20.05 5.52 -13.18
CA TRP A 168 -18.78 5.70 -13.87
C TRP A 168 -18.82 5.12 -15.29
N ARG A 169 -19.26 3.87 -15.45
CA ARG A 169 -19.37 3.19 -16.76
C ARG A 169 -20.26 3.97 -17.73
N GLU A 170 -21.39 4.48 -17.25
CA GLU A 170 -22.39 5.22 -18.04
C GLU A 170 -22.00 6.67 -18.32
N SER A 171 -21.09 7.26 -17.52
CA SER A 171 -20.64 8.65 -17.70
C SER A 171 -19.50 8.81 -18.72
N ASP A 172 -19.14 10.05 -19.01
CA ASP A 172 -17.95 10.42 -19.79
C ASP A 172 -16.64 10.41 -18.97
N ALA A 173 -16.70 10.04 -17.68
CA ALA A 173 -15.51 9.96 -16.84
C ALA A 173 -14.57 8.82 -17.26
N ASP A 174 -13.27 9.10 -17.21
CA ASP A 174 -12.19 8.19 -17.57
C ASP A 174 -11.86 7.20 -16.46
N GLY A 175 -11.95 7.65 -15.21
CA GLY A 175 -11.55 6.85 -14.06
C GLY A 175 -12.47 6.96 -12.85
N LEU A 176 -12.38 5.97 -11.96
CA LEU A 176 -13.11 5.89 -10.69
C LEU A 176 -12.19 5.43 -9.56
N VAL A 177 -12.11 6.21 -8.48
CA VAL A 177 -11.29 5.86 -7.30
C VAL A 177 -12.12 5.15 -6.24
N LEU A 178 -11.69 3.95 -5.84
CA LEU A 178 -12.32 3.12 -4.81
C LEU A 178 -11.29 2.69 -3.75
N ALA A 179 -11.78 2.25 -2.59
CA ALA A 179 -10.91 1.58 -1.62
C ALA A 179 -10.66 0.16 -2.10
N LYS A 180 -9.41 -0.29 -2.19
CA LYS A 180 -9.08 -1.63 -2.67
C LYS A 180 -9.77 -2.72 -1.83
N ALA A 181 -9.74 -2.58 -0.50
CA ALA A 181 -10.43 -3.46 0.43
C ALA A 181 -11.94 -3.66 0.13
N ALA A 182 -12.62 -2.68 -0.46
CA ALA A 182 -14.03 -2.82 -0.80
C ALA A 182 -14.24 -3.73 -2.01
N LEU A 183 -13.38 -3.62 -3.04
CA LEU A 183 -13.41 -4.51 -4.20
C LEU A 183 -12.99 -5.93 -3.82
N ASP A 184 -11.89 -6.07 -3.07
CA ASP A 184 -11.39 -7.37 -2.62
C ASP A 184 -12.48 -8.15 -1.86
N ARG A 185 -13.17 -7.48 -0.93
CA ARG A 185 -14.28 -8.07 -0.17
C ARG A 185 -15.42 -8.53 -1.08
N LEU A 186 -15.92 -7.67 -1.95
CA LEU A 186 -17.06 -8.00 -2.82
C LEU A 186 -16.71 -9.06 -3.88
N LEU A 187 -15.44 -9.21 -4.25
CA LEU A 187 -14.96 -10.27 -5.14
C LEU A 187 -14.72 -11.60 -4.43
N SER A 188 -14.59 -11.59 -3.10
CA SER A 188 -14.32 -12.78 -2.29
C SER A 188 -15.47 -13.79 -2.35
N VAL A 189 -15.12 -15.05 -2.15
CA VAL A 189 -16.04 -16.16 -1.88
C VAL A 189 -15.85 -16.73 -0.47
N ASN A 190 -14.93 -16.17 0.31
CA ASN A 190 -14.52 -16.70 1.61
C ASN A 190 -15.25 -15.98 2.75
N PHE A 191 -16.58 -16.11 2.80
CA PHE A 191 -17.40 -15.63 3.92
C PHE A 191 -18.74 -16.38 3.96
N PRO A 192 -19.37 -16.52 5.15
CA PRO A 192 -20.72 -17.08 5.24
C PRO A 192 -21.70 -16.38 4.29
N ASN A 193 -22.59 -17.14 3.66
CA ASN A 193 -23.59 -16.61 2.72
C ASN A 193 -23.00 -16.03 1.41
N SER A 194 -21.75 -16.36 1.07
CA SER A 194 -21.13 -15.96 -0.21
C SER A 194 -21.88 -16.45 -1.45
N ASP A 195 -22.64 -17.54 -1.33
CA ASP A 195 -23.38 -18.18 -2.41
C ASP A 195 -24.79 -17.61 -2.61
N GLU A 196 -25.22 -16.62 -1.82
CA GLU A 196 -26.46 -15.91 -2.11
C GLU A 196 -26.41 -15.27 -3.51
N LEU A 197 -27.55 -15.33 -4.23
CA LEU A 197 -27.66 -14.86 -5.62
C LEU A 197 -27.14 -13.43 -5.79
N GLU A 198 -27.44 -12.55 -4.84
CA GLU A 198 -26.98 -11.16 -4.85
C GLU A 198 -25.45 -11.04 -4.93
N TYR A 199 -24.68 -11.83 -4.16
CA TYR A 199 -23.22 -11.76 -4.21
C TYR A 199 -22.66 -12.43 -5.47
N GLN A 200 -23.34 -13.45 -6.02
CA GLN A 200 -22.98 -14.01 -7.32
C GLN A 200 -23.11 -12.96 -8.43
N GLU A 201 -24.22 -12.23 -8.45
CA GLU A 201 -24.48 -11.14 -9.40
C GLU A 201 -23.50 -9.97 -9.23
N ILE A 202 -23.24 -9.56 -8.00
CA ILE A 202 -22.24 -8.51 -7.71
C ILE A 202 -20.86 -8.95 -8.22
N ARG A 203 -20.42 -10.18 -7.91
CA ARG A 203 -19.12 -10.69 -8.37
C ARG A 203 -19.04 -10.74 -9.89
N LYS A 204 -20.10 -11.21 -10.56
CA LYS A 204 -20.19 -11.23 -12.02
C LYS A 204 -20.04 -9.82 -12.60
N PHE A 205 -20.83 -8.87 -12.11
CA PHE A 205 -20.78 -7.46 -12.53
C PHE A 205 -19.40 -6.83 -12.33
N LEU A 206 -18.75 -7.10 -11.18
CA LEU A 206 -17.42 -6.59 -10.89
C LEU A 206 -16.35 -7.22 -11.81
N LYS A 207 -16.41 -8.53 -12.04
CA LYS A 207 -15.47 -9.23 -12.95
C LYS A 207 -15.58 -8.70 -14.38
N GLU A 208 -16.80 -8.53 -14.89
CA GLU A 208 -17.05 -7.95 -16.22
C GLU A 208 -16.51 -6.53 -16.31
N THR A 209 -16.78 -5.70 -15.29
CA THR A 209 -16.25 -4.34 -15.23
C THR A 209 -14.72 -4.33 -15.25
N LEU A 210 -14.08 -5.17 -14.44
CA LEU A 210 -12.63 -5.25 -14.33
C LEU A 210 -11.97 -5.77 -15.62
N ALA A 211 -12.64 -6.69 -16.34
CA ALA A 211 -12.18 -7.16 -17.63
C ALA A 211 -12.12 -6.03 -18.68
N ASP A 212 -13.02 -5.04 -18.59
CA ASP A 212 -13.06 -3.86 -19.46
C ASP A 212 -12.29 -2.65 -18.88
N SER A 213 -11.56 -2.86 -17.79
CA SER A 213 -10.82 -1.81 -17.10
C SER A 213 -9.32 -2.10 -17.05
N VAL A 214 -8.55 -1.06 -16.77
CA VAL A 214 -7.18 -1.16 -16.27
C VAL A 214 -7.15 -0.48 -14.91
N PHE A 215 -6.22 -0.85 -14.03
CA PHE A 215 -6.16 -0.28 -12.69
C PHE A 215 -4.77 0.17 -12.29
N GLN A 216 -4.73 1.06 -11.30
CA GLN A 216 -3.53 1.42 -10.56
C GLN A 216 -3.85 1.40 -9.06
N ILE A 217 -3.03 0.70 -8.28
CA ILE A 217 -3.12 0.65 -6.82
C ILE A 217 -2.05 1.60 -6.28
N PHE A 218 -2.51 2.59 -5.51
CA PHE A 218 -1.64 3.69 -5.12
C PHE A 218 -0.83 3.39 -3.86
N PRO A 219 0.47 3.76 -3.85
CA PRO A 219 1.32 3.65 -2.68
C PRO A 219 0.84 4.58 -1.56
N LEU A 220 1.04 4.15 -0.32
CA LEU A 220 0.58 4.88 0.86
C LEU A 220 1.45 6.08 1.15
N SER A 221 2.72 6.04 0.74
CA SER A 221 3.62 7.17 0.82
C SER A 221 3.12 8.39 0.05
N LEU A 222 2.27 8.23 -0.97
CA LEU A 222 1.76 9.34 -1.80
C LEU A 222 0.26 9.57 -1.68
N ASN A 223 -0.51 8.50 -1.52
CA ASN A 223 -1.93 8.58 -1.24
C ASN A 223 -2.25 7.78 0.03
N PRO A 224 -1.83 8.28 1.22
CA PRO A 224 -2.21 7.66 2.47
C PRO A 224 -3.72 7.52 2.55
N SER A 225 -4.17 6.43 3.16
CA SER A 225 -5.58 6.10 3.24
C SER A 225 -6.34 7.08 4.15
N ALA A 226 -7.67 7.03 4.09
CA ALA A 226 -8.44 7.55 5.23
C ALA A 226 -8.05 6.74 6.48
N PRO A 227 -7.94 7.36 7.67
CA PRO A 227 -7.71 6.63 8.91
C PRO A 227 -8.68 5.46 9.05
N ALA A 228 -8.17 4.33 9.50
CA ALA A 228 -8.93 3.09 9.67
C ALA A 228 -9.48 2.43 8.38
N GLN A 229 -9.10 2.91 7.18
CA GLN A 229 -9.49 2.24 5.94
C GLN A 229 -8.96 0.80 5.92
N GLY A 230 -9.81 -0.13 5.49
CA GLY A 230 -9.50 -1.56 5.48
C GLY A 230 -9.82 -2.28 6.79
N ALA A 231 -9.96 -1.58 7.92
CA ALA A 231 -10.30 -2.18 9.20
C ALA A 231 -11.82 -2.33 9.40
N ILE A 232 -12.22 -3.38 10.13
CA ILE A 232 -13.60 -3.62 10.56
C ILE A 232 -13.65 -3.45 12.08
N ALA A 233 -14.62 -2.66 12.53
CA ALA A 233 -14.87 -2.39 13.93
C ALA A 233 -16.15 -3.07 14.39
N ALA A 234 -16.18 -3.49 15.65
CA ALA A 234 -17.37 -3.88 16.36
C ALA A 234 -17.58 -2.93 17.54
N GLU A 235 -18.76 -2.31 17.63
CA GLU A 235 -19.16 -1.40 18.69
C GLU A 235 -20.14 -2.11 19.64
N ALA A 236 -19.84 -2.11 20.94
CA ALA A 236 -20.68 -2.71 21.99
C ALA A 236 -20.93 -1.71 23.12
N ARG A 237 -22.00 -1.90 23.91
CA ARG A 237 -22.23 -1.10 25.13
C ARG A 237 -21.13 -1.38 26.15
N SER A 238 -20.59 -0.34 26.78
CA SER A 238 -19.47 -0.45 27.73
C SER A 238 -19.81 -1.23 29.00
N ASN A 239 -21.10 -1.34 29.36
CA ASN A 239 -21.57 -2.12 30.50
C ASN A 239 -21.92 -3.59 30.16
N ASP A 240 -21.94 -3.98 28.89
CA ASP A 240 -22.29 -5.34 28.46
C ASP A 240 -21.07 -6.28 28.46
N SER A 241 -20.68 -6.71 29.66
CA SER A 241 -19.49 -7.54 29.88
C SER A 241 -19.51 -8.86 29.08
N TRP A 242 -20.69 -9.45 28.87
CA TRP A 242 -20.82 -10.69 28.10
C TRP A 242 -20.46 -10.47 26.63
N THR A 243 -21.06 -9.46 25.99
CA THR A 243 -20.75 -9.11 24.59
C THR A 243 -19.29 -8.69 24.42
N ILE A 244 -18.78 -7.87 25.35
CA ILE A 244 -17.38 -7.44 25.34
C ILE A 244 -16.42 -8.63 25.41
N ASN A 245 -16.69 -9.62 26.26
CA ASN A 245 -15.82 -10.79 26.40
C ASN A 245 -15.78 -11.64 25.13
N LEU A 246 -16.91 -11.80 24.44
CA LEU A 246 -16.98 -12.51 23.15
C LEU A 246 -16.09 -11.80 22.10
N ILE A 247 -16.23 -10.49 21.99
CA ILE A 247 -15.61 -9.68 20.94
C ILE A 247 -14.14 -9.38 21.19
N ARG A 248 -13.75 -9.17 22.45
CA ARG A 248 -12.34 -9.01 22.83
C ARG A 248 -11.49 -10.20 22.35
N ALA A 249 -12.09 -11.38 22.32
CA ALA A 249 -11.42 -12.58 21.87
C ALA A 249 -11.14 -12.62 20.35
N LEU A 250 -11.81 -11.77 19.56
CA LEU A 250 -11.52 -11.55 18.13
C LEU A 250 -10.57 -10.38 17.90
N SER A 251 -10.20 -9.64 18.96
CA SER A 251 -9.46 -8.40 18.80
C SER A 251 -8.09 -8.61 18.16
N LYS A 252 -7.71 -7.70 17.27
CA LYS A 252 -6.39 -7.67 16.61
C LYS A 252 -5.57 -6.48 17.13
N PRO A 253 -4.71 -6.66 18.15
CA PRO A 253 -4.03 -5.55 18.82
C PRO A 253 -3.22 -4.64 17.88
N GLN A 254 -2.48 -5.22 16.93
CA GLN A 254 -1.70 -4.45 15.96
C GLN A 254 -2.59 -3.58 15.05
N VAL A 255 -3.78 -4.09 14.68
CA VAL A 255 -4.76 -3.32 13.89
C VAL A 255 -5.32 -2.18 14.72
N VAL A 256 -5.72 -2.46 15.97
CA VAL A 256 -6.24 -1.45 16.90
C VAL A 256 -5.21 -0.34 17.11
N GLN A 257 -3.97 -0.70 17.43
CA GLN A 257 -2.88 0.26 17.65
C GLN A 257 -2.65 1.18 16.45
N ALA A 258 -2.55 0.62 15.23
CA ALA A 258 -2.38 1.42 14.02
C ALA A 258 -3.57 2.35 13.77
N VAL A 259 -4.79 1.84 13.90
CA VAL A 259 -6.02 2.60 13.64
C VAL A 259 -6.22 3.73 14.65
N GLU A 260 -6.01 3.46 15.93
CA GLU A 260 -6.14 4.46 16.98
C GLU A 260 -5.10 5.57 16.82
N GLU A 261 -3.86 5.23 16.46
CA GLU A 261 -2.82 6.21 16.20
C GLU A 261 -3.15 7.07 14.97
N GLU A 262 -3.60 6.47 13.86
CA GLU A 262 -4.07 7.20 12.66
C GLU A 262 -5.21 8.18 13.01
N ARG A 263 -6.20 7.71 13.78
CA ARG A 263 -7.36 8.51 14.19
C ARG A 263 -6.96 9.63 15.15
N ARG A 264 -6.05 9.37 16.09
CA ARG A 264 -5.50 10.38 17.00
C ARG A 264 -4.74 11.47 16.24
N ILE A 265 -3.97 11.11 15.21
CA ILE A 265 -3.29 12.08 14.35
C ILE A 265 -4.33 12.94 13.62
N LEU A 266 -5.33 12.33 12.97
CA LEU A 266 -6.37 13.09 12.25
C LEU A 266 -7.17 14.01 13.18
N LYS A 267 -7.47 13.58 14.41
CA LYS A 267 -8.19 14.37 15.41
C LYS A 267 -7.52 15.71 15.73
N LYS A 268 -6.19 15.82 15.63
CA LYS A 268 -5.45 17.08 15.83
C LYS A 268 -5.85 18.17 14.83
N PHE A 269 -6.41 17.80 13.69
CA PHE A 269 -6.78 18.72 12.61
C PHE A 269 -8.27 19.05 12.58
N GLY A 270 -9.06 18.64 13.59
CA GLY A 270 -10.52 18.88 13.64
C GLY A 270 -11.38 17.71 13.15
N GLY A 271 -10.77 16.71 12.50
CA GLY A 271 -11.37 15.42 12.22
C GLY A 271 -12.44 15.35 11.12
N GLY A 272 -12.77 14.13 10.70
CA GLY A 272 -13.91 13.84 9.82
C GLY A 272 -13.56 13.53 8.36
N CYS A 273 -14.51 12.94 7.64
CA CYS A 273 -14.33 12.44 6.28
C CYS A 273 -14.23 13.52 5.19
N HIS A 274 -14.43 14.80 5.55
CA HIS A 274 -14.34 15.95 4.65
C HIS A 274 -12.93 16.51 4.52
N GLN A 275 -12.01 16.09 5.39
CA GLN A 275 -10.64 16.60 5.36
C GLN A 275 -9.89 16.09 4.14
N LYS A 276 -8.94 16.92 3.67
CA LYS A 276 -8.01 16.56 2.59
C LYS A 276 -6.80 15.77 3.10
N ILE A 277 -6.89 15.21 4.31
CA ILE A 277 -5.78 14.56 5.02
C ILE A 277 -5.94 13.04 4.97
N GLY A 278 -4.87 12.35 4.57
CA GLY A 278 -4.70 10.92 4.71
C GLY A 278 -3.66 10.61 5.78
N VAL A 279 -3.89 9.53 6.52
CA VAL A 279 -2.94 9.01 7.51
C VAL A 279 -2.93 7.49 7.39
N SER A 280 -1.72 6.93 7.36
CA SER A 280 -1.49 5.50 7.23
C SER A 280 -0.34 5.08 8.12
N ILE A 281 -0.57 4.09 8.97
CA ILE A 281 0.46 3.52 9.84
C ILE A 281 0.67 2.05 9.48
N LEU A 282 1.93 1.70 9.25
CA LEU A 282 2.36 0.34 8.96
C LEU A 282 3.31 -0.13 10.05
N TYR A 283 3.02 -1.29 10.63
CA TYR A 283 3.96 -2.02 11.46
C TYR A 283 4.61 -3.10 10.62
N ARG A 284 5.94 -3.11 10.59
CA ARG A 284 6.76 -4.08 9.87
C ARG A 284 7.84 -4.62 10.80
N PRO A 285 8.46 -5.78 10.49
CA PRO A 285 9.56 -6.32 11.30
C PRO A 285 10.74 -5.35 11.47
N PHE A 286 10.91 -4.41 10.54
CA PHE A 286 11.95 -3.39 10.62
C PHE A 286 11.53 -2.11 11.35
N GLY A 287 10.29 -2.03 11.81
CA GLY A 287 9.76 -0.92 12.59
C GLY A 287 8.45 -0.33 12.08
N LYS A 288 8.09 0.83 12.64
CA LYS A 288 6.85 1.55 12.32
C LYS A 288 7.09 2.58 11.22
N VAL A 289 6.16 2.67 10.28
CA VAL A 289 6.14 3.70 9.22
C VAL A 289 4.85 4.50 9.34
N LEU A 290 4.98 5.83 9.33
CA LEU A 290 3.87 6.78 9.29
C LEU A 290 3.93 7.55 7.97
N TYR A 291 2.83 7.50 7.22
CA TYR A 291 2.59 8.39 6.11
C TYR A 291 1.42 9.32 6.44
N GLN A 292 1.65 10.63 6.34
CA GLN A 292 0.63 11.65 6.52
C GLN A 292 0.76 12.71 5.43
N ARG A 293 -0.28 12.82 4.60
CA ARG A 293 -0.32 13.80 3.51
C ARG A 293 -1.67 14.47 3.39
N GLY A 294 -1.67 15.72 2.95
CA GLY A 294 -2.89 16.43 2.69
C GLY A 294 -2.75 17.94 2.80
N LEU A 295 -3.91 18.60 2.83
CA LEU A 295 -4.05 20.02 3.12
C LEU A 295 -4.94 20.19 4.34
N THR A 296 -4.47 20.94 5.33
CA THR A 296 -5.26 21.30 6.51
C THR A 296 -6.25 22.42 6.17
N ASP A 297 -7.23 22.64 7.04
CA ASP A 297 -8.20 23.73 6.87
C ASP A 297 -7.56 25.12 7.02
N SER A 298 -6.40 25.21 7.69
CA SER A 298 -5.58 26.44 7.76
C SER A 298 -4.73 26.67 6.51
N GLY A 299 -4.75 25.76 5.54
CA GLY A 299 -3.98 25.87 4.29
C GLY A 299 -2.55 25.34 4.37
N GLU A 300 -2.16 24.72 5.49
CA GLU A 300 -0.86 24.06 5.64
C GLU A 300 -0.83 22.75 4.83
N THR A 301 0.22 22.58 4.03
CA THR A 301 0.47 21.34 3.29
C THR A 301 1.25 20.36 4.16
N LEU A 302 0.72 19.14 4.28
CA LEU A 302 1.34 18.05 5.01
C LEU A 302 2.01 17.09 4.02
N GLU A 303 3.31 16.85 4.19
CA GLU A 303 4.09 15.83 3.47
C GLU A 303 5.01 15.08 4.45
N ILE A 304 4.39 14.46 5.45
CA ILE A 304 5.10 13.79 6.55
C ILE A 304 5.28 12.31 6.20
N GLU A 305 6.53 11.88 6.26
CA GLU A 305 6.93 10.49 6.23
C GLU A 305 7.92 10.26 7.36
N GLU A 306 7.54 9.43 8.34
CA GLU A 306 8.38 9.10 9.48
C GLU A 306 8.57 7.60 9.56
N GLN A 307 9.82 7.19 9.78
CA GLN A 307 10.17 5.80 10.04
C GLN A 307 10.87 5.68 11.38
N PHE A 308 10.40 4.72 12.16
CA PHE A 308 10.97 4.38 13.46
C PHE A 308 11.56 2.99 13.36
N SER A 309 12.89 2.88 13.26
CA SER A 309 13.59 1.60 13.30
C SER A 309 13.69 1.10 14.75
N GLU A 310 13.59 -0.22 14.95
CA GLU A 310 13.76 -0.82 16.28
C GLU A 310 15.21 -0.72 16.78
N THR A 311 16.18 -0.69 15.86
CA THR A 311 17.61 -0.55 16.15
C THR A 311 18.11 0.73 15.51
N ILE A 312 18.57 1.69 16.32
CA ILE A 312 19.11 2.98 15.86
C ILE A 312 20.56 3.07 16.28
N ALA A 313 21.45 3.30 15.32
CA ALA A 313 22.86 3.57 15.58
C ALA A 313 23.04 4.89 16.36
N PRO A 314 24.06 5.03 17.22
CA PRO A 314 24.40 6.31 17.82
C PRO A 314 24.79 7.34 16.74
N PRO A 315 24.74 8.65 17.03
CA PRO A 315 25.24 9.66 16.11
C PRO A 315 26.69 9.40 15.70
N ALA A 316 27.01 9.67 14.44
CA ALA A 316 28.37 9.55 13.94
C ALA A 316 29.25 10.70 14.49
N GLU A 317 30.51 10.40 14.80
CA GLU A 317 31.47 11.40 15.30
C GLU A 317 31.83 12.45 14.24
N SER A 318 31.88 12.04 12.97
CA SER A 318 32.16 12.94 11.83
C SER A 318 31.70 12.30 10.50
N VAL A 319 31.60 13.12 9.46
CA VAL A 319 31.28 12.70 8.08
C VAL A 319 32.23 11.59 7.58
N PHE A 320 33.51 11.66 7.95
CA PHE A 320 34.52 10.68 7.52
C PHE A 320 34.27 9.26 8.06
N LYS A 321 33.51 9.13 9.15
CA LYS A 321 33.16 7.82 9.75
C LYS A 321 31.93 7.17 9.11
N ALA A 322 31.24 7.87 8.22
CA ALA A 322 30.10 7.34 7.46
C ALA A 322 30.52 6.94 6.05
N TYR A 323 29.84 5.92 5.51
CA TYR A 323 29.94 5.53 4.11
C TYR A 323 28.65 4.88 3.59
N PRO A 324 28.24 5.15 2.34
CA PRO A 324 28.73 6.24 1.51
C PRO A 324 28.26 7.57 2.08
N VAL A 325 29.04 8.64 1.91
CA VAL A 325 28.48 10.00 1.97
C VAL A 325 28.05 10.43 0.57
N PRO A 326 27.23 11.49 0.41
CA PRO A 326 26.82 11.95 -0.92
C PRO A 326 28.02 12.13 -1.87
N GLY A 327 27.97 11.47 -3.03
CA GLY A 327 29.05 11.46 -4.02
C GLY A 327 30.04 10.29 -3.94
N GLU A 328 30.17 9.62 -2.80
CA GLU A 328 31.07 8.46 -2.61
C GLU A 328 30.44 7.12 -3.04
N ALA A 329 29.12 7.10 -3.28
CA ALA A 329 28.44 5.89 -3.69
C ALA A 329 28.97 5.40 -5.04
N VAL A 330 29.57 4.20 -5.04
CA VAL A 330 30.16 3.60 -6.24
C VAL A 330 29.08 3.38 -7.29
N LYS A 331 29.22 4.06 -8.43
CA LYS A 331 28.25 3.98 -9.53
C LYS A 331 28.54 2.74 -10.35
N GLN A 332 27.56 1.84 -10.41
CA GLN A 332 27.60 0.72 -11.35
C GLN A 332 26.93 1.10 -12.67
N LYS A 333 27.68 0.99 -13.77
CA LYS A 333 27.09 1.02 -15.11
C LYS A 333 26.26 -0.25 -15.31
N ARG A 334 25.05 -0.07 -15.84
CA ARG A 334 24.08 -1.16 -16.07
C ARG A 334 23.83 -1.25 -17.58
N VAL A 335 23.97 -2.44 -18.13
CA VAL A 335 23.78 -2.71 -19.56
C VAL A 335 22.61 -3.70 -19.69
N PRO A 336 21.50 -3.32 -20.33
CA PRO A 336 20.39 -4.24 -20.61
C PRO A 336 20.86 -5.45 -21.42
N LEU A 337 20.26 -6.61 -21.18
CA LEU A 337 20.47 -7.80 -22.00
C LEU A 337 19.52 -7.79 -23.22
N SER A 338 19.96 -8.42 -24.30
CA SER A 338 19.13 -8.60 -25.51
C SER A 338 18.07 -9.68 -25.28
N SER A 339 16.88 -9.49 -25.86
CA SER A 339 15.81 -10.50 -25.87
C SER A 339 15.90 -11.49 -27.03
N GLU A 340 16.83 -11.31 -27.98
CA GLU A 340 16.90 -12.12 -29.21
C GLU A 340 17.01 -13.62 -28.92
N GLU A 341 17.81 -13.98 -27.91
CA GLU A 341 17.96 -15.36 -27.45
C GLU A 341 17.10 -15.66 -26.22
N GLY A 342 16.06 -14.88 -25.93
CA GLY A 342 15.31 -14.97 -24.69
C GLY A 342 16.12 -14.57 -23.44
N PHE A 343 15.50 -14.70 -22.28
CA PHE A 343 16.13 -14.35 -21.00
C PHE A 343 16.41 -15.60 -20.17
N VAL A 344 17.35 -15.47 -19.22
CA VAL A 344 17.56 -16.49 -18.20
C VAL A 344 16.52 -16.29 -17.10
N LEU A 345 15.76 -17.35 -16.83
CA LEU A 345 14.87 -17.48 -15.69
C LEU A 345 15.54 -18.40 -14.67
N SER A 346 15.82 -17.87 -13.49
CA SER A 346 16.52 -18.56 -12.42
C SER A 346 15.60 -18.64 -11.20
N ALA A 347 15.21 -19.85 -10.80
CA ALA A 347 14.32 -20.07 -9.66
C ALA A 347 15.07 -19.96 -8.32
N ASP A 348 16.30 -20.50 -8.26
CA ASP A 348 17.08 -20.62 -7.03
C ASP A 348 18.58 -20.28 -7.19
N GLY A 349 18.99 -19.79 -8.37
CA GLY A 349 20.40 -19.59 -8.71
C GLY A 349 21.16 -20.87 -9.06
N LYS A 350 20.49 -22.03 -9.16
CA LYS A 350 21.08 -23.33 -9.51
C LYS A 350 20.42 -23.97 -10.74
N GLU A 351 19.12 -23.79 -10.93
CA GLU A 351 18.39 -24.26 -12.13
C GLU A 351 18.02 -23.09 -13.05
N ASP A 352 18.93 -22.77 -13.96
CA ASP A 352 18.70 -21.77 -14.99
C ASP A 352 17.99 -22.38 -16.20
N ARG A 353 16.87 -21.78 -16.59
CA ARG A 353 16.16 -22.11 -17.83
C ARG A 353 15.97 -20.87 -18.70
N LYS A 354 15.80 -21.09 -20.00
CA LYS A 354 15.52 -20.02 -20.95
C LYS A 354 14.00 -19.74 -20.97
N ILE A 355 13.61 -18.48 -20.84
CA ILE A 355 12.24 -18.00 -21.05
C ILE A 355 12.20 -17.15 -22.32
N LEU A 356 11.30 -17.50 -23.24
CA LEU A 356 11.15 -16.75 -24.48
C LEU A 356 10.37 -15.46 -24.24
N PRO A 357 10.60 -14.38 -25.04
CA PRO A 357 9.87 -13.12 -24.86
C PRO A 357 8.34 -13.30 -24.91
N LYS A 358 7.85 -14.20 -25.77
CA LYS A 358 6.42 -14.53 -25.90
C LYS A 358 5.80 -15.17 -24.65
N GLU A 359 6.60 -15.87 -23.85
CA GLU A 359 6.18 -16.44 -22.57
C GLU A 359 6.32 -15.40 -21.46
N LEU A 360 7.41 -14.63 -21.47
CA LEU A 360 7.68 -13.60 -20.48
C LEU A 360 6.60 -12.51 -20.47
N VAL A 361 6.03 -12.14 -21.62
CA VAL A 361 4.95 -11.13 -21.68
C VAL A 361 3.65 -11.54 -21.01
N LEU A 362 3.48 -12.82 -20.68
CA LEU A 362 2.30 -13.33 -19.96
C LEU A 362 2.49 -13.27 -18.43
N LYS A 363 3.75 -13.18 -17.96
CA LYS A 363 4.10 -13.10 -16.53
C LYS A 363 3.80 -11.71 -15.96
N ASP A 364 3.51 -11.67 -14.67
CA ASP A 364 3.50 -10.41 -13.92
C ASP A 364 4.95 -10.03 -13.55
N TRP A 365 5.32 -8.76 -13.67
CA TRP A 365 6.71 -8.32 -13.51
C TRP A 365 6.85 -7.46 -12.26
N LEU A 366 7.73 -7.87 -11.35
CA LEU A 366 8.32 -6.97 -10.36
C LEU A 366 9.58 -6.34 -10.96
N VAL A 367 9.49 -5.07 -11.32
CA VAL A 367 10.59 -4.29 -11.88
C VAL A 367 11.33 -3.57 -10.75
N THR A 368 12.55 -4.03 -10.48
CA THR A 368 13.34 -3.56 -9.33
C THR A 368 14.00 -2.20 -9.55
N ARG A 369 14.23 -1.80 -10.81
CA ARG A 369 14.82 -0.52 -11.25
C ARG A 369 14.33 -0.19 -12.66
N GLY A 370 14.34 1.07 -13.09
CA GLY A 370 13.88 1.44 -14.45
C GLY A 370 14.57 0.66 -15.58
N ASN A 371 15.88 0.38 -15.45
CA ASN A 371 16.65 -0.40 -16.43
C ASN A 371 16.44 -1.92 -16.32
N ALA A 372 15.73 -2.38 -15.28
CA ALA A 372 15.40 -3.80 -15.13
C ALA A 372 14.17 -4.20 -15.97
N TYR A 373 13.44 -3.23 -16.53
CA TYR A 373 12.34 -3.54 -17.44
C TYR A 373 12.88 -4.34 -18.65
N PRO A 374 12.35 -5.54 -18.95
CA PRO A 374 12.82 -6.37 -20.05
C PRO A 374 12.86 -5.61 -21.37
N ASN A 375 14.00 -5.65 -22.06
CA ASN A 375 14.14 -5.08 -23.40
C ASN A 375 13.62 -6.08 -24.43
N ILE A 376 12.31 -6.07 -24.67
CA ILE A 376 11.62 -6.95 -25.62
C ILE A 376 11.17 -6.20 -26.87
N ASP A 377 10.94 -6.93 -27.97
CA ASP A 377 10.33 -6.40 -29.19
C ASP A 377 9.03 -5.65 -28.86
N PRO A 378 8.90 -4.36 -29.23
CA PRO A 378 7.68 -3.58 -29.02
C PRO A 378 6.42 -4.18 -29.66
N ALA A 379 6.54 -5.04 -30.67
CA ALA A 379 5.41 -5.76 -31.25
C ALA A 379 4.80 -6.80 -30.28
N LEU A 380 5.53 -7.20 -29.24
CA LEU A 380 5.04 -8.08 -28.18
C LEU A 380 4.48 -7.25 -27.03
N GLU A 381 3.16 -7.14 -26.98
CA GLU A 381 2.46 -6.43 -25.92
C GLU A 381 2.51 -7.22 -24.59
N HIS A 382 2.97 -6.59 -23.52
CA HIS A 382 2.92 -7.15 -22.17
C HIS A 382 1.47 -7.28 -21.68
N LYS A 383 1.05 -8.50 -21.35
CA LYS A 383 -0.31 -8.82 -20.85
C LYS A 383 -0.38 -8.99 -19.34
N GLY A 384 0.78 -9.11 -18.69
CA GLY A 384 0.90 -9.21 -17.25
C GLY A 384 0.72 -7.88 -16.51
N LEU A 385 0.80 -7.94 -15.19
CA LEU A 385 0.85 -6.76 -14.33
C LEU A 385 2.30 -6.25 -14.24
N VAL A 386 2.46 -4.94 -14.13
CA VAL A 386 3.76 -4.31 -13.84
C VAL A 386 3.71 -3.72 -12.44
N TRP A 387 4.56 -4.23 -11.56
CA TRP A 387 4.79 -3.72 -10.22
C TRP A 387 6.20 -3.18 -10.10
N THR A 388 6.40 -2.16 -9.28
CA THR A 388 7.72 -1.55 -9.09
C THR A 388 8.19 -1.68 -7.67
N SER A 389 9.50 -1.79 -7.47
CA SER A 389 10.10 -1.78 -6.12
C SER A 389 9.85 -0.47 -5.36
N GLY A 390 9.74 0.65 -6.07
CA GLY A 390 9.50 1.97 -5.47
C GLY A 390 9.14 3.03 -6.50
N LEU A 391 8.80 4.22 -6.00
CA LEU A 391 8.22 5.33 -6.77
C LEU A 391 9.14 5.85 -7.89
N LYS A 392 10.45 5.91 -7.65
CA LYS A 392 11.42 6.35 -8.66
C LYS A 392 11.37 5.45 -9.90
N THR A 393 11.28 4.14 -9.68
CA THR A 393 11.12 3.17 -10.77
C THR A 393 9.79 3.35 -11.48
N TRP A 394 8.69 3.59 -10.73
CA TRP A 394 7.39 3.90 -11.33
C TRP A 394 7.49 5.07 -12.32
N VAL A 395 7.99 6.22 -11.87
CA VAL A 395 8.10 7.41 -12.72
C VAL A 395 8.96 7.15 -13.96
N GLN A 396 10.10 6.46 -13.80
CA GLN A 396 10.97 6.09 -14.93
C GLN A 396 10.29 5.20 -15.97
N LEU A 397 9.42 4.27 -15.53
CA LEU A 397 8.66 3.44 -16.46
C LEU A 397 7.52 4.23 -17.11
N ALA A 398 6.84 5.07 -16.35
CA ALA A 398 5.79 5.95 -16.88
C ALA A 398 6.33 6.90 -17.97
N GLU A 399 7.53 7.45 -17.80
CA GLU A 399 8.23 8.28 -18.82
C GLU A 399 8.59 7.51 -20.09
N ARG A 400 8.57 6.17 -20.05
CA ARG A 400 8.75 5.28 -21.21
C ARG A 400 7.42 4.77 -21.76
N ASP A 401 6.32 5.45 -21.43
CA ASP A 401 4.95 5.09 -21.79
C ASP A 401 4.45 3.72 -21.25
N ILE A 402 5.13 3.17 -20.23
CA ILE A 402 4.77 1.88 -19.63
C ILE A 402 3.71 2.09 -18.54
N TRP A 403 2.65 1.28 -18.60
CA TRP A 403 1.61 1.28 -17.58
C TRP A 403 2.03 0.49 -16.33
N VAL A 404 2.13 1.18 -15.19
CA VAL A 404 2.46 0.57 -13.90
C VAL A 404 1.19 0.41 -13.07
N HIS A 405 0.96 -0.82 -12.59
CA HIS A 405 -0.23 -1.20 -11.83
C HIS A 405 -0.08 -0.95 -10.33
N GLY A 406 1.15 -0.92 -9.81
CA GLY A 406 1.40 -0.67 -8.39
C GLY A 406 2.88 -0.61 -8.02
N SER A 407 3.12 -0.39 -6.73
CA SER A 407 4.47 -0.35 -6.16
C SER A 407 4.52 -0.99 -4.79
N LEU A 408 5.71 -1.46 -4.43
CA LEU A 408 6.07 -1.91 -3.09
C LEU A 408 6.41 -0.75 -2.16
N ASP A 409 6.42 0.49 -2.68
CA ASP A 409 6.66 1.69 -1.89
C ASP A 409 8.03 1.70 -1.20
N ALA A 410 9.00 0.98 -1.77
CA ALA A 410 10.32 0.71 -1.21
C ALA A 410 10.29 -0.02 0.15
N LEU A 411 9.19 -0.71 0.49
CA LEU A 411 9.03 -1.41 1.77
C LEU A 411 9.51 -2.87 1.76
N GLY A 412 9.78 -3.45 0.58
CA GLY A 412 10.25 -4.84 0.44
C GLY A 412 9.31 -5.72 -0.40
N GLU A 413 9.81 -6.87 -0.84
CA GLU A 413 9.10 -7.80 -1.74
C GLU A 413 7.93 -8.52 -1.07
N GLU A 414 7.92 -8.56 0.26
CA GLU A 414 6.82 -9.05 1.08
C GLU A 414 5.51 -8.27 0.89
N GLU A 415 5.60 -7.03 0.39
CA GLU A 415 4.44 -6.17 0.07
C GLU A 415 3.78 -6.50 -1.28
N LEU A 416 4.36 -7.43 -2.06
CA LEU A 416 3.72 -7.87 -3.29
C LEU A 416 2.34 -8.47 -2.98
N PRO A 417 1.33 -8.21 -3.81
CA PRO A 417 0.06 -8.89 -3.66
C PRO A 417 0.27 -10.40 -3.86
N LYS A 418 -0.45 -11.20 -3.07
CA LYS A 418 -0.32 -12.67 -3.07
C LYS A 418 -1.63 -13.32 -3.50
N GLY A 419 -1.54 -14.50 -4.12
CA GLY A 419 -2.68 -15.30 -4.52
C GLY A 419 -3.42 -14.71 -5.71
N ILE A 420 -4.56 -14.06 -5.47
CA ILE A 420 -5.46 -13.56 -6.50
C ILE A 420 -5.64 -12.06 -6.32
N LEU A 421 -5.47 -11.29 -7.39
CA LEU A 421 -5.78 -9.86 -7.43
C LEU A 421 -6.93 -9.62 -8.40
N PHE A 422 -8.06 -9.13 -7.88
CA PHE A 422 -9.24 -8.80 -8.68
C PHE A 422 -9.74 -9.94 -9.59
N GLY A 423 -9.58 -11.19 -9.14
CA GLY A 423 -9.97 -12.40 -9.88
C GLY A 423 -8.88 -12.97 -10.80
N LYS A 424 -7.73 -12.30 -10.93
CA LYS A 424 -6.57 -12.80 -11.67
C LYS A 424 -5.58 -13.51 -10.72
N PRO A 425 -5.25 -14.80 -10.95
CA PRO A 425 -4.11 -15.44 -10.29
C PRO A 425 -2.82 -14.69 -10.63
N LEU A 426 -1.99 -14.48 -9.61
CA LEU A 426 -0.74 -13.75 -9.76
C LEU A 426 0.41 -14.71 -10.08
N ASP A 427 1.25 -14.32 -11.04
CA ASP A 427 2.41 -15.08 -11.50
C ASP A 427 3.60 -14.13 -11.67
N PHE A 428 4.09 -13.62 -10.54
CA PHE A 428 5.17 -12.65 -10.49
C PHE A 428 6.54 -13.29 -10.75
N VAL A 429 7.28 -12.68 -11.66
CA VAL A 429 8.72 -12.85 -11.81
C VAL A 429 9.43 -11.54 -11.46
N LYS A 430 10.62 -11.67 -10.87
CA LYS A 430 11.45 -10.52 -10.49
C LYS A 430 12.44 -10.20 -11.61
N CYS A 431 12.32 -9.02 -12.21
CA CYS A 431 13.29 -8.55 -13.20
C CYS A 431 14.51 -7.95 -12.47
N THR A 432 15.68 -8.56 -12.65
CA THR A 432 16.92 -8.21 -11.92
C THR A 432 18.17 -8.46 -12.78
N HIS A 433 19.34 -8.33 -12.17
CA HIS A 433 20.65 -8.49 -12.83
C HIS A 433 21.21 -9.91 -12.73
N VAL A 434 22.13 -10.24 -13.64
CA VAL A 434 22.83 -11.54 -13.73
C VAL A 434 23.50 -11.97 -12.41
N GLY A 435 24.06 -11.02 -11.65
CA GLY A 435 24.74 -11.29 -10.38
C GLY A 435 23.83 -11.41 -9.15
N SER A 436 22.51 -11.32 -9.30
CA SER A 436 21.59 -11.53 -8.19
C SER A 436 21.64 -13.01 -7.79
N THR A 437 21.82 -13.33 -6.51
CA THR A 437 21.90 -14.71 -6.01
C THR A 437 20.89 -15.02 -4.90
N GLU A 438 20.34 -14.01 -4.23
CA GLU A 438 19.37 -14.19 -3.14
C GLU A 438 17.94 -14.44 -3.64
N VAL A 439 17.29 -15.44 -3.02
CA VAL A 439 15.96 -15.98 -3.37
C VAL A 439 14.97 -15.77 -2.20
N ALA A 440 15.22 -14.79 -1.32
CA ALA A 440 14.49 -14.70 -0.05
C ALA A 440 12.95 -14.56 -0.20
N SER A 441 12.45 -14.08 -1.34
CA SER A 441 11.01 -13.97 -1.63
C SER A 441 10.38 -15.20 -2.29
N GLY A 442 11.18 -16.19 -2.72
CA GLY A 442 10.72 -17.35 -3.49
C GLY A 442 10.27 -17.03 -4.93
N LEU A 443 10.48 -15.79 -5.41
CA LEU A 443 10.14 -15.40 -6.78
C LEU A 443 11.19 -15.89 -7.77
N GLU A 444 10.74 -16.46 -8.88
CA GLU A 444 11.62 -16.70 -10.03
C GLU A 444 12.18 -15.36 -10.55
N ARG A 445 13.44 -15.37 -10.98
CA ARG A 445 14.17 -14.17 -11.38
C ARG A 445 14.45 -14.20 -12.86
N VAL A 446 14.07 -13.13 -13.55
CA VAL A 446 14.43 -12.91 -14.95
C VAL A 446 15.63 -11.98 -14.97
N LEU A 447 16.74 -12.45 -15.53
CA LEU A 447 17.97 -11.67 -15.67
C LEU A 447 17.81 -10.76 -16.88
N THR A 448 17.58 -9.46 -16.66
CA THR A 448 17.25 -8.49 -17.74
C THR A 448 18.38 -7.51 -18.03
N TYR A 449 19.37 -7.42 -17.14
CA TYR A 449 20.55 -6.56 -17.32
C TYR A 449 21.78 -7.14 -16.63
N GLN A 450 22.95 -6.64 -17.00
CA GLN A 450 24.21 -6.92 -16.32
C GLN A 450 24.81 -5.63 -15.76
N THR A 451 25.50 -5.76 -14.64
CA THR A 451 26.28 -4.67 -14.04
C THR A 451 27.73 -4.80 -14.47
N GLN A 452 28.36 -3.70 -14.88
CA GLN A 452 29.80 -3.68 -15.05
C GLN A 452 30.50 -3.73 -13.68
N PRO A 453 31.73 -4.27 -13.61
CA PRO A 453 32.54 -4.26 -12.40
C PRO A 453 32.62 -2.85 -11.80
N MET A 454 32.55 -2.77 -10.49
CA MET A 454 32.69 -1.53 -9.73
C MET A 454 34.13 -1.00 -9.84
N GLU A 455 34.31 0.31 -9.80
CA GLU A 455 35.60 0.90 -9.39
C GLU A 455 35.96 0.42 -7.98
N ASP A 456 37.25 0.44 -7.63
CA ASP A 456 37.72 -0.01 -6.32
C ASP A 456 36.93 0.66 -5.19
N HIS A 457 36.51 -0.14 -4.21
CA HIS A 457 35.85 0.38 -3.02
C HIS A 457 36.78 1.37 -2.31
N PRO A 458 36.27 2.50 -1.81
CA PRO A 458 37.06 3.34 -0.93
C PRO A 458 37.45 2.54 0.32
N ASP A 459 38.54 2.93 0.97
CA ASP A 459 38.98 2.28 2.20
C ASP A 459 37.90 2.40 3.29
N LEU A 460 37.38 1.25 3.72
CA LEU A 460 36.33 1.14 4.72
C LEU A 460 36.86 0.85 6.12
N SER A 461 38.18 0.70 6.30
CA SER A 461 38.81 0.28 7.55
C SER A 461 38.43 1.16 8.75
N GLU A 462 38.39 2.48 8.52
CA GLU A 462 38.11 3.49 9.52
C GLU A 462 36.62 3.87 9.64
N LYS A 463 35.76 3.32 8.76
CA LYS A 463 34.32 3.63 8.74
C LYS A 463 33.61 2.90 9.86
N THR A 464 32.67 3.59 10.53
CA THR A 464 31.86 3.03 11.62
C THR A 464 30.38 2.95 11.31
N HIS A 465 29.88 3.75 10.36
CA HIS A 465 28.50 3.75 9.91
C HIS A 465 28.44 3.45 8.42
N LEU A 466 27.74 2.38 8.04
CA LEU A 466 27.82 1.79 6.71
C LEU A 466 26.43 1.54 6.14
N PHE A 467 26.05 2.25 5.08
CA PHE A 467 24.78 2.04 4.38
C PHE A 467 24.98 1.21 3.10
N TRP A 468 24.17 0.16 2.95
CA TRP A 468 24.28 -0.81 1.86
C TRP A 468 23.11 -0.69 0.88
N MET A 469 23.45 -0.54 -0.40
CA MET A 469 22.47 -0.44 -1.50
C MET A 469 22.06 -1.82 -2.04
N SER A 470 22.86 -2.85 -1.78
CA SER A 470 22.59 -4.25 -2.12
C SER A 470 23.37 -5.19 -1.20
N ALA A 471 22.88 -6.42 -1.05
CA ALA A 471 23.58 -7.48 -0.34
C ALA A 471 24.94 -7.82 -0.96
N SER A 472 25.03 -7.84 -2.30
CA SER A 472 26.31 -8.06 -3.00
C SER A 472 27.37 -7.00 -2.69
N GLN A 473 26.98 -5.74 -2.48
CA GLN A 473 27.88 -4.67 -2.07
C GLN A 473 28.40 -4.93 -0.65
N PHE A 474 27.51 -5.36 0.25
CA PHE A 474 27.85 -5.72 1.62
C PHE A 474 28.82 -6.90 1.69
N ASP A 475 28.53 -7.99 0.97
CA ASP A 475 29.39 -9.18 0.95
C ASP A 475 30.80 -8.87 0.41
N LYS A 476 30.88 -8.07 -0.66
CA LYS A 476 32.16 -7.66 -1.22
C LYS A 476 32.95 -6.81 -0.22
N ALA A 477 32.31 -5.83 0.41
CA ALA A 477 32.94 -5.00 1.43
C ALA A 477 33.41 -5.83 2.63
N LEU A 478 32.59 -6.76 3.12
CA LEU A 478 32.92 -7.63 4.24
C LEU A 478 34.09 -8.59 3.90
N SER A 479 34.18 -9.06 2.65
CA SER A 479 35.30 -9.89 2.19
C SER A 479 36.64 -9.14 2.17
N LEU A 480 36.63 -7.84 1.85
CA LEU A 480 37.82 -6.99 1.78
C LEU A 480 38.19 -6.42 3.16
N TYR A 481 37.19 -6.12 3.99
CA TYR A 481 37.36 -5.50 5.30
C TYR A 481 36.62 -6.29 6.39
N PRO A 482 37.06 -7.50 6.79
CA PRO A 482 36.36 -8.33 7.77
C PRO A 482 36.06 -7.64 9.11
N GLN A 483 36.87 -6.66 9.49
CA GLN A 483 36.69 -5.85 10.71
C GLN A 483 35.38 -5.03 10.72
N ILE A 484 34.76 -4.79 9.56
CA ILE A 484 33.51 -4.02 9.51
C ILE A 484 32.32 -4.79 10.11
N ARG A 485 32.45 -6.09 10.38
CA ARG A 485 31.40 -6.97 10.92
C ARG A 485 30.72 -6.43 12.19
N ASN A 486 31.45 -5.69 13.02
CA ASN A 486 30.99 -5.15 14.30
C ASN A 486 30.62 -3.65 14.24
N ARG A 487 30.51 -3.07 13.03
CA ARG A 487 30.16 -1.66 12.83
C ARG A 487 28.65 -1.48 12.79
N PHE A 488 28.19 -0.24 12.69
CA PHE A 488 26.78 0.07 12.50
C PHE A 488 26.44 -0.04 11.02
N HIS A 489 25.59 -1.00 10.68
CA HIS A 489 25.10 -1.23 9.34
C HIS A 489 23.72 -0.59 9.17
N ALA A 490 23.45 -0.13 7.95
CA ALA A 490 22.15 0.35 7.55
C ALA A 490 21.82 -0.10 6.13
N CYS A 491 20.55 -0.28 5.80
CA CYS A 491 20.12 -0.53 4.42
C CYS A 491 18.62 -0.27 4.24
N GLY A 492 18.16 -0.37 2.99
CA GLY A 492 16.73 -0.47 2.67
C GLY A 492 16.08 -1.75 3.21
N PRO A 493 14.76 -1.77 3.41
CA PRO A 493 14.04 -2.97 3.81
C PRO A 493 14.05 -4.06 2.72
N GLY A 494 13.60 -5.26 3.09
CA GLY A 494 13.52 -6.41 2.20
C GLY A 494 14.82 -7.24 2.18
N ILE A 495 15.19 -7.73 1.00
CA ILE A 495 16.21 -8.76 0.79
C ILE A 495 17.57 -8.38 1.39
N THR A 496 18.07 -7.17 1.12
CA THR A 496 19.37 -6.71 1.65
C THR A 496 19.39 -6.77 3.18
N SER A 497 18.32 -6.30 3.84
CA SER A 497 18.24 -6.34 5.31
C SER A 497 18.19 -7.77 5.85
N SER A 498 17.47 -8.66 5.17
CA SER A 498 17.36 -10.08 5.54
C SER A 498 18.70 -10.79 5.39
N HIS A 499 19.41 -10.54 4.29
CA HIS A 499 20.74 -11.12 4.04
C HIS A 499 21.77 -10.66 5.07
N ILE A 500 21.83 -9.36 5.36
CA ILE A 500 22.77 -8.83 6.36
C ILE A 500 22.49 -9.46 7.73
N ARG A 501 21.22 -9.62 8.14
CA ARG A 501 20.87 -10.34 9.38
C ARG A 501 21.30 -11.80 9.35
N ASN A 502 21.13 -12.50 8.23
CA ASN A 502 21.59 -13.88 8.09
C ASN A 502 23.11 -14.00 8.22
N VAL A 503 23.87 -13.07 7.63
CA VAL A 503 25.34 -13.10 7.64
C VAL A 503 25.92 -12.65 8.98
N LEU A 504 25.34 -11.63 9.62
CA LEU A 504 25.86 -11.03 10.86
C LEU A 504 25.22 -11.60 12.14
N GLY A 505 24.02 -12.18 12.05
CA GLY A 505 23.19 -12.62 13.17
C GLY A 505 22.07 -11.63 13.53
N GLU A 506 21.03 -12.09 14.24
CA GLU A 506 19.88 -11.26 14.63
C GLU A 506 20.23 -10.11 15.59
N SER A 507 21.31 -10.24 16.37
CA SER A 507 21.82 -9.19 17.26
C SER A 507 22.73 -8.19 16.55
N ALA A 508 22.81 -8.22 15.22
CA ALA A 508 23.63 -7.28 14.46
C ALA A 508 23.14 -5.85 14.63
N ASN A 509 24.09 -4.91 14.63
CA ASN A 509 23.81 -3.47 14.64
C ASN A 509 23.29 -3.02 13.27
N LEU A 510 22.09 -3.47 12.87
CA LEU A 510 21.46 -3.16 11.59
C LEU A 510 20.24 -2.27 11.78
N SER A 511 20.35 -1.03 11.33
CA SER A 511 19.21 -0.13 11.16
C SER A 511 18.61 -0.27 9.75
N VAL A 512 17.30 -0.18 9.62
CA VAL A 512 16.65 -0.23 8.31
C VAL A 512 16.01 1.12 8.04
N PHE A 513 16.29 1.71 6.87
CA PHE A 513 15.73 2.99 6.43
C PHE A 513 15.13 2.86 5.04
N ILE A 514 13.89 3.33 4.84
CA ILE A 514 13.20 3.35 3.55
C ILE A 514 14.00 4.21 2.56
N HIS A 515 14.46 5.37 3.02
CA HIS A 515 15.28 6.29 2.23
C HIS A 515 16.69 6.42 2.81
N TYR A 516 17.66 6.55 1.91
CA TYR A 516 19.06 6.78 2.26
C TYR A 516 19.26 8.13 2.97
N GLU A 517 18.48 9.14 2.58
CA GLU A 517 18.48 10.46 3.17
C GLU A 517 18.06 10.41 4.65
N SER A 518 17.07 9.59 5.00
CA SER A 518 16.66 9.38 6.40
C SER A 518 17.78 8.75 7.24
N TRP A 519 18.60 7.88 6.65
CA TRP A 519 19.79 7.37 7.32
C TRP A 519 20.82 8.48 7.55
N LEU A 520 21.11 9.33 6.55
CA LEU A 520 22.03 10.45 6.70
C LEU A 520 21.62 11.40 7.82
N GLU A 521 20.33 11.75 7.90
CA GLU A 521 19.77 12.57 8.98
C GLU A 521 19.95 11.91 10.35
N SER A 522 19.78 10.58 10.43
CA SER A 522 19.94 9.81 11.67
C SER A 522 21.37 9.85 12.24
N LEU A 523 22.38 10.15 11.41
CA LEU A 523 23.77 10.26 11.86
C LEU A 523 24.02 11.46 12.79
N GLY A 524 23.08 12.41 12.89
CA GLY A 524 23.17 13.55 13.81
C GLY A 524 24.18 14.64 13.43
N LEU A 525 24.84 14.50 12.28
CA LEU A 525 25.83 15.43 11.75
C LEU A 525 25.16 16.68 11.16
N LYS A 526 25.74 17.87 11.38
CA LYS A 526 25.16 19.15 10.90
C LYS A 526 25.12 19.23 9.38
N GLU A 527 26.09 18.60 8.72
CA GLU A 527 26.25 18.49 7.28
C GLU A 527 25.09 17.75 6.61
N PHE A 528 24.38 16.92 7.37
CA PHE A 528 23.23 16.14 6.92
C PHE A 528 21.91 16.64 7.54
N LYS A 529 21.88 17.86 8.07
CA LYS A 529 20.63 18.47 8.56
C LYS A 529 19.97 19.31 7.47
N GLY A 530 18.71 19.01 7.18
CA GLY A 530 17.84 19.82 6.32
C GLY A 530 17.65 19.28 4.90
N ASN A 531 16.72 19.92 4.16
CA ASN A 531 16.18 19.43 2.88
C ASN A 531 17.17 19.45 1.68
N ASP A 532 18.40 19.96 1.84
CA ASP A 532 19.40 20.07 0.76
C ASP A 532 20.16 18.75 0.49
N LEU A 533 19.82 17.67 1.18
CA LEU A 533 20.26 16.31 0.83
C LEU A 533 19.64 15.81 -0.49
N GLY A 534 18.59 16.48 -0.99
CA GLY A 534 17.86 16.14 -2.20
C GLY A 534 18.54 16.56 -3.51
N ASN A 535 18.80 15.59 -4.40
CA ASN A 535 19.21 15.75 -5.81
C ASN A 535 20.61 16.38 -6.07
N GLN A 536 21.68 15.68 -5.69
CA GLN A 536 23.00 15.88 -6.31
C GLN A 536 23.11 15.33 -7.75
N THR A 537 22.02 15.22 -8.48
CA THR A 537 22.01 15.14 -9.96
C THR A 537 22.19 16.52 -10.61
N LYS A 538 22.05 17.64 -9.88
CA LYS A 538 22.18 19.00 -10.44
C LYS A 538 23.60 19.59 -10.46
N LYS A 539 24.63 18.90 -9.96
CA LYS A 539 26.01 19.42 -9.93
C LYS A 539 26.95 18.91 -11.03
N ASN A 540 26.45 18.13 -12.00
CA ASN A 540 27.25 17.66 -13.14
C ASN A 540 26.74 18.22 -14.49
N GLN A 541 26.54 19.53 -14.55
CA GLN A 541 26.56 20.30 -15.80
C GLN A 541 27.69 21.34 -15.73
N ALA A 542 28.91 20.84 -15.60
CA ALA A 542 30.13 21.59 -15.88
C ALA A 542 31.07 20.67 -16.64
#